data_AF-A0A075R826-F1
#
_entry.id   AF-A0A075R826-F1
#
_cell.length_a   1.000
_cell.length_b   1.000
_cell.length_c   1.000
_cell.angle_alpha   90.00
_cell.angle_beta   90.00
_cell.angle_gamma   90.00
#
_symmetry.space_group_name_H-M   'P 1'
#
loop_
_entity.id
_entity.type
_entity.pdbx_description
1 polymer ?
#
loop_
_entity_poly.entity_id
_entity_poly.type
_entity_poly.pdbx_seq_one_letter_code
_entity_poly.pdbx_strand_id
1 'polypeptide(L)'
;MRFHAEQEKAFDRSLPGSSFSFATISGVNEEERLLKVVLEPYGNETGWCRVLKDTFYPIPKHKDHPDPDGKHTHDEHDPQWPYKPGQEVLVGSITGMGHEQYVVLGLIDQGAVSDQ
;
A
#
# COMPACT_ATOMS: atom_id res chain seq x y z
N MET A 1 -36.90 13.07 10.67
CA MET A 1 -35.77 13.05 9.71
C MET A 1 -34.66 14.06 10.03
N ARG A 2 -34.44 14.48 11.29
CA ARG A 2 -33.30 15.36 11.67
C ARG A 2 -32.19 14.65 12.48
N PHE A 3 -32.52 13.52 13.09
CA PHE A 3 -31.60 12.79 13.99
C PHE A 3 -30.48 12.02 13.26
N HIS A 4 -30.69 11.54 12.03
CA HIS A 4 -29.67 10.81 11.28
C HIS A 4 -28.55 11.72 10.75
N ALA A 5 -28.89 12.90 10.25
CA ALA A 5 -27.92 13.87 9.74
C ALA A 5 -27.02 14.47 10.83
N GLU A 6 -27.51 14.50 12.08
CA GLU A 6 -26.72 14.93 13.23
C GLU A 6 -25.75 13.84 13.72
N GLN A 7 -26.10 12.55 13.56
CA GLN A 7 -25.18 11.45 13.86
C GLN A 7 -24.01 11.38 12.87
N GLU A 8 -24.25 11.54 11.56
CA GLU A 8 -23.18 11.57 10.56
C GLU A 8 -22.18 12.71 10.81
N LYS A 9 -22.68 13.91 11.16
CA LYS A 9 -21.84 15.06 11.54
C LYS A 9 -21.08 14.89 12.86
N ALA A 10 -21.55 14.04 13.76
CA ALA A 10 -20.89 13.78 15.03
C ALA A 10 -19.70 12.81 14.87
N PHE A 11 -19.80 11.84 13.96
CA PHE A 11 -18.71 10.92 13.64
C PHE A 11 -17.59 11.60 12.83
N ASP A 12 -17.95 12.51 11.93
CA ASP A 12 -17.01 13.32 11.14
C ASP A 12 -16.13 14.27 12.02
N ARG A 13 -16.51 14.45 13.29
CA ARG A 13 -15.82 15.32 14.25
C ARG A 13 -14.92 14.61 15.26
N SER A 14 -14.95 13.28 15.37
CA SER A 14 -14.32 12.59 16.50
C SER A 14 -12.98 11.91 16.23
N LEU A 15 -12.56 11.78 14.96
CA LEU A 15 -11.25 11.24 14.62
C LEU A 15 -10.67 12.08 13.49
N PRO A 16 -9.40 12.51 13.55
CA PRO A 16 -8.75 13.06 12.37
C PRO A 16 -8.89 11.99 11.28
N GLY A 17 -9.63 12.28 10.21
CA GLY A 17 -9.74 11.40 9.05
C GLY A 17 -8.32 11.11 8.60
N SER A 18 -7.82 9.93 8.95
CA SER A 18 -6.45 9.56 8.64
C SER A 18 -6.36 9.55 7.13
N SER A 19 -5.41 10.29 6.57
CA SER A 19 -5.08 10.19 5.15
C SER A 19 -4.48 8.84 4.79
N PHE A 20 -4.45 7.89 5.72
CA PHE A 20 -4.04 6.51 5.53
C PHE A 20 -5.14 5.56 5.97
N SER A 21 -5.37 4.52 5.17
CA SER A 21 -6.33 3.45 5.44
C SER A 21 -5.68 2.10 5.17
N PHE A 22 -6.09 1.09 5.93
CA PHE A 22 -5.83 -0.31 5.61
C PHE A 22 -6.73 -0.74 4.46
N ALA A 23 -6.23 -1.63 3.61
CA ALA A 23 -7.02 -2.14 2.51
C ALA A 23 -6.56 -3.54 2.09
N THR A 24 -7.47 -4.30 1.49
CA THR A 24 -7.17 -5.61 0.87
C THR A 24 -7.18 -5.48 -0.64
N ILE A 25 -6.20 -6.08 -1.32
CA ILE A 25 -6.15 -6.09 -2.78
C ILE A 25 -7.30 -6.95 -3.34
N SER A 26 -8.18 -6.36 -4.14
CA SER A 26 -9.24 -7.06 -4.86
C SER A 26 -8.87 -7.37 -6.31
N GLY A 27 -7.98 -6.59 -6.92
CA GLY A 27 -7.57 -6.77 -8.31
C GLY A 27 -6.15 -6.28 -8.60
N VAL A 28 -5.49 -6.93 -9.56
CA VAL A 28 -4.14 -6.60 -10.01
C VAL A 28 -4.14 -6.41 -11.53
N ASN A 29 -3.62 -5.28 -11.99
CA ASN A 29 -3.31 -5.02 -13.39
C ASN A 29 -1.78 -4.90 -13.51
N GLU A 30 -1.13 -5.99 -13.93
CA GLU A 30 0.33 -6.05 -14.03
C GLU A 30 0.87 -5.22 -15.22
N GLU A 31 0.11 -5.14 -16.32
CA GLU A 31 0.49 -4.39 -17.52
C GLU A 31 0.63 -2.90 -17.21
N GLU A 32 -0.33 -2.33 -16.49
CA GLU A 32 -0.36 -0.91 -16.12
C GLU A 32 0.22 -0.65 -14.72
N ARG A 33 0.59 -1.70 -13.98
CA ARG A 33 1.08 -1.63 -12.60
C ARG A 33 0.11 -0.89 -11.67
N LEU A 34 -1.16 -1.30 -11.72
CA LEU A 34 -2.24 -0.75 -10.91
C LEU A 34 -2.85 -1.82 -10.02
N LEU A 35 -3.36 -1.39 -8.86
CA LEU A 35 -4.07 -2.25 -7.92
C LEU A 35 -5.47 -1.72 -7.68
N LYS A 36 -6.42 -2.63 -7.49
CA LYS A 36 -7.74 -2.31 -6.97
C LYS A 36 -7.82 -2.83 -5.55
N VAL A 37 -8.34 -2.02 -4.63
CA VAL A 37 -8.33 -2.34 -3.21
C VAL A 37 -9.69 -2.08 -2.57
N VAL A 38 -9.97 -2.80 -1.50
CA VAL A 38 -11.15 -2.62 -0.66
C VAL A 38 -10.69 -1.98 0.65
N LEU A 39 -11.16 -0.77 0.93
CA LEU A 39 -10.76 0.01 2.10
C LEU A 39 -11.45 -0.50 3.37
N GLU A 40 -10.68 -0.67 4.44
CA GLU A 40 -11.20 -0.96 5.77
C GLU A 40 -11.51 0.33 6.55
N PRO A 41 -12.45 0.30 7.53
CA PRO A 41 -13.36 -0.81 7.86
C PRO A 41 -14.62 -0.85 6.99
N TYR A 42 -14.78 0.10 6.05
CA TYR A 42 -16.07 0.35 5.39
C TYR A 42 -16.37 -0.60 4.22
N GLY A 43 -15.38 -1.33 3.71
CA GLY A 43 -15.54 -2.26 2.60
C GLY A 43 -15.74 -1.59 1.24
N ASN A 44 -15.39 -0.31 1.11
CA ASN A 44 -15.53 0.43 -0.14
C ASN A 44 -14.42 0.03 -1.12
N GLU A 45 -14.80 -0.45 -2.30
CA GLU A 45 -13.83 -0.74 -3.37
C GLU A 45 -13.43 0.55 -4.10
N THR A 46 -12.13 0.74 -4.29
CA THR A 46 -11.57 1.89 -5.00
C THR A 46 -11.63 1.73 -6.52
N GLY A 47 -11.33 2.81 -7.24
CA GLY A 47 -10.84 2.70 -8.62
C GLY A 47 -9.44 2.06 -8.68
N TRP A 48 -8.85 2.02 -9.86
CA TRP A 48 -7.46 1.59 -10.04
C TRP A 48 -6.48 2.58 -9.39
N CYS A 49 -5.75 2.10 -8.40
CA CYS A 49 -4.78 2.86 -7.61
C CYS A 49 -3.38 2.70 -8.18
N ARG A 50 -2.62 3.80 -8.17
CA ARG A 50 -1.18 3.76 -8.41
C ARG A 50 -0.49 3.15 -7.20
N VAL A 51 0.63 2.49 -7.45
CA VAL A 51 1.45 1.87 -6.41
C VAL A 51 2.75 2.65 -6.27
N LEU A 52 3.11 2.98 -5.03
CA LEU A 52 4.40 3.56 -4.70
C LEU A 52 5.49 2.56 -5.08
N LYS A 53 6.41 2.99 -5.95
CA LYS A 53 7.53 2.17 -6.39
C LYS A 53 8.43 1.89 -5.19
N ASP A 54 8.67 0.61 -4.91
CA ASP A 54 9.58 0.03 -3.91
C ASP A 54 10.27 1.04 -2.98
N THR A 55 9.67 1.29 -1.82
CA THR A 55 10.36 1.94 -0.69
C THR A 55 10.78 0.94 0.40
N PHE A 56 10.38 -0.33 0.30
CA PHE A 56 10.64 -1.33 1.33
C PHE A 56 11.27 -2.61 0.73
N TYR A 57 12.62 -2.63 0.78
CA TYR A 57 13.61 -3.75 0.76
C TYR A 57 14.55 -3.95 -0.46
N PRO A 58 15.87 -4.22 -0.24
CA PRO A 58 16.76 -3.81 0.85
C PRO A 58 17.65 -2.63 0.45
N ILE A 59 18.00 -1.80 1.45
CA ILE A 59 19.12 -0.85 1.35
C ILE A 59 20.37 -1.66 0.95
N PRO A 60 21.12 -1.24 -0.08
CA PRO A 60 22.34 -1.93 -0.50
C PRO A 60 23.24 -2.19 0.70
N LYS A 61 23.72 -3.42 0.88
CA LYS A 61 24.89 -3.63 1.73
C LYS A 61 26.03 -2.82 1.11
N HIS A 62 26.58 -1.88 1.87
CA HIS A 62 27.69 -1.04 1.46
C HIS A 62 28.80 -1.87 0.82
N LYS A 63 29.20 -1.46 -0.40
CA LYS A 63 30.32 -1.98 -1.20
C LYS A 63 31.69 -1.75 -0.57
N ASP A 64 31.76 -1.27 0.67
CA ASP A 64 32.99 -0.73 1.25
C ASP A 64 33.89 -1.80 1.90
N HIS A 65 33.53 -3.08 1.78
CA HIS A 65 34.46 -4.19 1.95
C HIS A 65 34.59 -4.95 0.62
N PRO A 66 35.68 -4.77 -0.14
CA PRO A 66 35.99 -5.68 -1.22
C PRO A 66 36.30 -7.05 -0.59
N ASP A 67 35.70 -8.11 -1.12
CA ASP A 67 36.23 -9.45 -0.90
C ASP A 67 37.64 -9.46 -1.52
N PRO A 68 38.64 -10.08 -0.86
CA PRO A 68 40.01 -10.09 -1.33
C PRO A 68 40.21 -10.75 -2.72
N ASP A 69 39.16 -11.34 -3.29
CA ASP A 69 39.24 -12.25 -4.43
C ASP A 69 38.76 -11.64 -5.77
N GLY A 70 38.26 -10.39 -5.77
CA GLY A 70 38.00 -9.62 -7.01
C GLY A 70 36.94 -10.18 -7.97
N LYS A 71 36.03 -11.04 -7.50
CA LYS A 71 35.00 -11.73 -8.31
C LYS A 71 33.57 -11.22 -8.10
N HIS A 72 33.38 -9.96 -7.71
CA HIS A 72 32.04 -9.44 -7.43
C HIS A 72 31.10 -9.61 -8.64
N THR A 73 29.91 -10.18 -8.43
CA THR A 73 28.73 -9.75 -9.17
C THR A 73 27.85 -8.97 -8.23
N HIS A 74 27.61 -7.72 -8.59
CA HIS A 74 26.50 -6.96 -8.08
C HIS A 74 25.23 -7.67 -8.51
N ASP A 75 24.53 -8.30 -7.58
CA ASP A 75 23.17 -8.76 -7.86
C ASP A 75 22.31 -7.50 -8.09
N GLU A 76 22.07 -7.18 -9.35
CA GLU A 76 21.03 -6.24 -9.77
C GLU A 76 19.70 -6.84 -9.28
N HIS A 77 19.23 -6.35 -8.13
CA HIS A 77 17.89 -6.68 -7.68
C HIS A 77 16.90 -5.96 -8.59
N ASP A 78 16.37 -6.67 -9.58
CA ASP A 78 15.22 -6.21 -10.35
C ASP A 78 14.02 -6.03 -9.40
N PRO A 79 13.37 -4.86 -9.40
CA PRO A 79 12.18 -4.63 -8.59
C PRO A 79 11.08 -5.60 -9.01
N GLN A 80 10.74 -6.51 -8.10
CA GLN A 80 9.69 -7.50 -8.34
C GLN A 80 8.32 -6.85 -8.15
N TRP A 81 7.29 -7.41 -8.79
CA TRP A 81 5.90 -7.02 -8.56
C TRP A 81 5.24 -8.04 -7.61
N PRO A 82 5.28 -7.83 -6.28
CA PRO A 82 4.90 -8.86 -5.31
C PRO A 82 3.38 -8.95 -5.04
N TYR A 83 2.58 -8.09 -5.68
CA TYR A 83 1.19 -7.85 -5.32
C TYR A 83 0.24 -8.91 -5.90
N LYS A 84 -0.63 -9.46 -5.05
CA LYS A 84 -1.64 -10.48 -5.35
C LYS A 84 -2.96 -10.14 -4.65
N PRO A 85 -4.12 -10.53 -5.22
CA PRO A 85 -5.40 -10.40 -4.53
C PRO A 85 -5.38 -11.07 -3.15
N GLY A 86 -6.08 -10.48 -2.18
CA GLY A 86 -6.17 -10.96 -0.80
C GLY A 86 -5.07 -10.47 0.13
N GLN A 87 -4.00 -9.85 -0.37
CA GLN A 87 -2.96 -9.26 0.48
C GLN A 87 -3.42 -7.92 1.07
N GLU A 88 -2.94 -7.62 2.28
CA GLU A 88 -3.17 -6.34 2.94
C GLU A 88 -2.11 -5.30 2.54
N VAL A 89 -2.56 -4.07 2.35
CA VAL A 89 -1.75 -2.93 1.97
C VAL A 89 -2.11 -1.70 2.78
N LEU A 90 -1.15 -0.79 2.91
CA LEU A 90 -1.40 0.56 3.38
C LEU A 90 -1.71 1.47 2.19
N VAL A 91 -2.80 2.24 2.29
CA VAL A 91 -3.26 3.14 1.24
C VAL A 91 -3.25 4.57 1.76
N GLY A 92 -2.69 5.50 1.01
CA GLY A 92 -2.80 6.94 1.25
C GLY A 92 -3.90 7.57 0.41
N SER A 93 -4.73 8.42 1.01
CA SER A 93 -5.65 9.31 0.29
C SER A 93 -5.01 10.66 -0.02
N ILE A 94 -5.15 11.07 -1.26
CA ILE A 94 -4.70 12.37 -1.77
C ILE A 94 -5.96 13.13 -2.18
N THR A 95 -6.30 14.15 -1.38
CA THR A 95 -7.46 15.01 -1.64
C THR A 95 -6.99 16.29 -2.31
N GLY A 96 -7.50 16.56 -3.51
CA GLY A 96 -7.17 17.77 -4.27
C GLY A 96 -8.26 18.13 -5.27
N MET A 97 -8.56 19.43 -5.40
CA MET A 97 -9.52 19.96 -6.38
C MET A 97 -10.90 19.26 -6.37
N GLY A 98 -11.39 18.84 -5.20
CA GLY A 98 -12.70 18.19 -5.06
C GLY A 98 -12.72 16.70 -5.39
N HIS A 99 -11.56 16.09 -5.66
CA HIS A 99 -11.42 14.66 -5.90
C HIS A 99 -10.51 14.02 -4.85
N GLU A 100 -10.86 12.79 -4.49
CA GLU A 100 -10.03 11.92 -3.66
C GLU A 100 -9.42 10.83 -4.55
N GLN A 101 -8.10 10.68 -4.47
CA GLN A 101 -7.37 9.63 -5.16
C GLN A 101 -6.63 8.77 -4.14
N TYR A 102 -6.49 7.48 -4.43
CA TYR A 102 -5.81 6.55 -3.55
C TYR A 102 -4.51 6.05 -4.16
N VAL A 103 -3.47 5.98 -3.33
CA VAL A 103 -2.14 5.45 -3.69
C VAL A 103 -1.79 4.34 -2.72
N VAL A 104 -1.42 3.18 -3.25
CA VAL A 104 -0.93 2.06 -2.44
C VAL A 104 0.52 2.35 -2.06
N LEU A 105 0.81 2.40 -0.76
CA LEU A 105 2.12 2.75 -0.22
C LEU A 105 3.03 1.54 -0.03
N GLY A 106 2.44 0.35 0.09
CA GLY A 106 3.18 -0.91 0.20
C GLY A 106 2.33 -2.02 0.83
N LEU A 107 2.85 -3.23 0.75
CA LEU A 107 2.33 -4.38 1.49
C LEU A 107 2.51 -4.16 2.99
N ILE A 108 1.55 -4.64 3.77
CA ILE A 108 1.70 -4.75 5.21
C ILE A 108 2.32 -6.10 5.48
N ASP A 109 3.43 -6.11 6.22
CA ASP A 109 4.03 -7.35 6.69
C ASP A 109 3.06 -8.01 7.69
N GLN A 110 2.46 -9.11 7.26
CA GLN A 110 1.58 -9.94 8.09
C GLN A 110 2.38 -10.88 9.02
N GLY A 111 3.70 -10.77 9.04
CA GLY A 111 4.60 -11.71 9.69
C GLY A 111 4.73 -13.02 8.90
N ALA A 112 5.59 -13.92 9.38
CA ALA A 112 5.59 -15.28 8.88
C ALA A 112 4.25 -15.93 9.24
N VAL A 113 3.40 -16.19 8.25
CA VAL A 113 2.28 -17.12 8.41
C VAL A 113 2.92 -18.47 8.73
N SER A 114 2.92 -18.84 10.01
CA SER A 114 3.32 -20.17 10.41
C SER A 114 2.30 -21.14 9.82
N ASP A 115 2.71 -21.95 8.85
CA ASP A 115 1.95 -23.11 8.40
C ASP A 115 1.62 -23.96 9.63
N GLN A 116 0.34 -23.98 10.04
CA GLN A 116 -0.20 -24.95 10.99
C GLN A 116 -0.77 -26.14 10.23
#